data_AF-A0A917V8F2-F1
#
_entry.id   AF-A0A917V8F2-F1
#
_cell.length_a   1.000
_cell.length_b   1.000
_cell.length_c   1.000
_cell.angle_alpha   90.00
_cell.angle_beta   90.00
_cell.angle_gamma   90.00
#
_symmetry.space_group_name_H-M   'P 1'
#
loop_
_entity.id
_entity.type
_entity.pdbx_description
1 polymer ?
#
loop_
_entity_poly.entity_id
_entity_poly.type
_entity_poly.pdbx_seq_one_letter_code
_entity_poly.pdbx_strand_id
1 'polypeptide(L)'
;MPLRADLKSIVWHRKDTELPKSPPAQESWRMGMGDDGPSGWPGSDWIEDLLLQREGPEVYERWVRGQLPWDSEEVQGAWQAWGNLLTPGDKGLAKRALITDHRGPTDGNGLLFGKDACMLEHQGSFAPFFYSENSDKDVDFTDSAELLPGGPYRVKAHEVTGDFAALFSDSGRARNLLRELASESRQRDWADSAGVFSANNKVRPGDGGVEHEIADRLTSKDTARCLDASDVMLPAVRDAFYEAILLTLTRYSEGEGPGSIKGILENVDKVQEAQAKNSVIQSEVCSTPQQPPL
;
A
#
# COMPACT_ATOMS: atom_id res chain seq x y z
N MET A 1 7.34 3.52 -17.82
CA MET A 1 6.66 2.26 -17.47
C MET A 1 7.49 1.59 -16.40
N PRO A 2 6.91 1.18 -15.28
CA PRO A 2 7.63 0.42 -14.26
C PRO A 2 8.01 -0.97 -14.81
N LEU A 3 9.07 -1.55 -14.25
CA LEU A 3 9.54 -2.89 -14.55
C LEU A 3 8.74 -3.97 -13.83
N ARG A 4 8.25 -3.64 -12.64
CA ARG A 4 7.29 -4.40 -11.82
C ARG A 4 6.26 -3.43 -11.26
N ALA A 5 5.03 -3.86 -11.11
CA ALA A 5 4.00 -3.11 -10.41
C ALA A 5 3.33 -4.00 -9.37
N ASP A 6 2.80 -3.39 -8.32
CA ASP A 6 2.01 -4.08 -7.31
C ASP A 6 0.76 -3.27 -6.96
N LEU A 7 -0.33 -3.98 -6.71
CA LEU A 7 -1.61 -3.45 -6.26
C LEU A 7 -1.61 -3.36 -4.73
N LYS A 8 -1.97 -2.20 -4.15
CA LYS A 8 -1.93 -1.95 -2.70
C LYS A 8 -3.31 -1.91 -2.03
N SER A 9 -4.33 -1.35 -2.69
CA SER A 9 -5.72 -1.22 -2.17
C SER A 9 -6.49 -2.55 -2.09
N ILE A 10 -5.91 -3.58 -1.48
CA ILE A 10 -6.47 -4.92 -1.36
C ILE A 10 -6.29 -5.47 0.05
N VAL A 11 -7.11 -6.45 0.39
CA VAL A 11 -7.03 -7.19 1.63
C VAL A 11 -6.92 -8.67 1.30
N TRP A 12 -5.82 -9.27 1.76
CA TRP A 12 -5.58 -10.69 1.67
C TRP A 12 -6.34 -11.44 2.76
N HIS A 13 -6.86 -12.60 2.40
CA HIS A 13 -7.52 -13.53 3.32
C HIS A 13 -7.32 -14.97 2.84
N ARG A 14 -7.64 -15.94 3.69
CA ARG A 14 -7.68 -17.35 3.27
C ARG A 14 -8.96 -17.61 2.46
N LYS A 15 -8.95 -18.52 1.48
CA LYS A 15 -10.12 -18.84 0.64
C LYS A 15 -11.32 -19.35 1.42
N ASP A 16 -11.09 -20.00 2.56
CA ASP A 16 -12.13 -20.49 3.46
C ASP A 16 -12.69 -19.41 4.39
N THR A 17 -12.16 -18.18 4.32
CA THR A 17 -12.60 -17.06 5.15
C THR A 17 -13.89 -16.46 4.60
N GLU A 18 -14.95 -16.48 5.40
CA GLU A 18 -16.16 -15.72 5.11
C GLU A 18 -15.90 -14.23 5.37
N LEU A 19 -15.90 -13.44 4.29
CA LEU A 19 -15.66 -12.00 4.39
C LEU A 19 -16.83 -11.29 5.10
N PRO A 20 -16.54 -10.38 6.04
CA PRO A 20 -17.56 -9.62 6.73
C PRO A 20 -18.20 -8.60 5.78
N LYS A 21 -19.50 -8.36 5.97
CA LYS A 21 -20.28 -7.39 5.16
C LYS A 21 -20.16 -5.94 5.66
N SER A 22 -19.28 -5.71 6.62
CA SER A 22 -19.00 -4.42 7.25
C SER A 22 -17.57 -4.42 7.76
N PRO A 23 -16.96 -3.24 8.00
CA PRO A 23 -15.62 -3.14 8.56
C PRO A 23 -15.47 -4.04 9.81
N PRO A 24 -14.53 -5.01 9.79
CA PRO A 24 -14.39 -5.96 10.88
C PRO A 24 -13.75 -5.34 12.11
N ALA A 25 -13.92 -6.01 13.25
CA ALA A 25 -13.23 -5.63 14.49
C ALA A 25 -11.72 -5.85 14.38
N GLN A 26 -10.97 -5.21 15.27
CA GLN A 26 -9.51 -5.21 15.24
C GLN A 26 -8.90 -6.62 15.29
N GLU A 27 -9.56 -7.58 15.94
CA GLU A 27 -9.06 -8.95 16.14
C GLU A 27 -9.02 -9.75 14.83
N SER A 28 -9.78 -9.33 13.82
CA SER A 28 -9.75 -9.92 12.48
C SER A 28 -8.48 -9.55 11.72
N TRP A 29 -7.82 -8.44 12.08
CA TRP A 29 -6.67 -7.90 11.39
C TRP A 29 -5.35 -8.32 12.03
N ARG A 30 -4.35 -8.55 11.19
CA ARG A 30 -2.94 -8.47 11.60
C ARG A 30 -2.22 -7.51 10.69
N MET A 31 -1.23 -6.87 11.28
CA MET A 31 -0.32 -5.96 10.64
C MET A 31 1.00 -6.01 11.40
N GLY A 32 2.09 -5.82 10.68
CA GLY A 32 3.42 -5.62 11.25
C GLY A 32 3.99 -4.34 10.68
N MET A 33 4.73 -3.59 11.49
CA MET A 33 5.37 -2.33 11.09
C MET A 33 6.88 -2.47 10.91
N GLY A 34 7.44 -3.61 11.33
CA GLY A 34 8.88 -3.87 11.21
C GLY A 34 9.30 -4.17 9.78
N ASP A 35 10.44 -3.60 9.39
CA ASP A 35 11.17 -3.91 8.16
C ASP A 35 12.68 -3.80 8.43
N ASP A 36 13.51 -4.42 7.60
CA ASP A 36 14.97 -4.20 7.58
C ASP A 36 15.33 -2.83 7.00
N GLY A 37 14.41 -2.23 6.23
CA GLY A 37 14.42 -0.84 5.80
C GLY A 37 13.76 0.11 6.82
N PRO A 38 12.95 1.09 6.38
CA PRO A 38 12.31 2.01 7.31
C PRO A 38 11.02 1.40 7.89
N SER A 39 11.06 0.95 9.14
CA SER A 39 9.85 0.56 9.88
C SER A 39 8.78 1.66 9.83
N GLY A 40 7.51 1.26 9.79
CA GLY A 40 6.35 2.16 9.74
C GLY A 40 5.71 2.31 8.36
N TRP A 41 6.41 1.95 7.28
CA TRP A 41 5.81 1.98 5.93
C TRP A 41 4.53 1.15 5.79
N PRO A 42 4.34 -0.04 6.44
CA PRO A 42 3.09 -0.77 6.26
C PRO A 42 1.87 0.00 6.78
N GLY A 43 2.06 0.95 7.68
CA GLY A 43 1.00 1.83 8.15
C GLY A 43 0.73 3.03 7.23
N SER A 44 1.67 3.45 6.38
CA SER A 44 1.36 4.47 5.37
C SER A 44 0.32 3.95 4.39
N ASP A 45 0.45 2.70 3.91
CA ASP A 45 -0.52 2.05 3.03
C ASP A 45 -1.95 2.11 3.61
N TRP A 46 -2.11 1.94 4.93
CA TRP A 46 -3.42 2.10 5.59
C TRP A 46 -3.98 3.52 5.47
N ILE A 47 -3.16 4.53 5.73
CA ILE A 47 -3.57 5.94 5.70
C ILE A 47 -3.85 6.38 4.27
N GLU A 48 -3.01 5.96 3.34
CA GLU A 48 -3.12 6.24 1.91
C GLU A 48 -4.39 5.67 1.32
N ASP A 49 -4.65 4.38 1.54
CA ASP A 49 -5.85 3.72 1.04
C ASP A 49 -7.11 4.28 1.72
N LEU A 50 -7.07 4.55 3.03
CA LEU A 50 -8.18 5.25 3.72
C LEU A 50 -8.46 6.62 3.10
N LEU A 51 -7.44 7.45 2.89
CA LEU A 51 -7.62 8.75 2.26
C LEU A 51 -8.17 8.61 0.84
N LEU A 52 -7.63 7.66 0.07
CA LEU A 52 -8.01 7.41 -1.31
C LEU A 52 -9.48 6.96 -1.44
N GLN A 53 -9.92 6.00 -0.64
CA GLN A 53 -11.30 5.51 -0.69
C GLN A 53 -12.31 6.49 -0.07
N ARG A 54 -11.89 7.26 0.95
CA ARG A 54 -12.74 8.27 1.59
C ARG A 54 -12.95 9.48 0.70
N GLU A 55 -11.88 10.02 0.14
CA GLU A 55 -11.90 11.33 -0.49
C GLU A 55 -11.83 11.26 -2.01
N GLY A 56 -11.12 10.26 -2.55
CA GLY A 56 -10.98 10.02 -3.99
C GLY A 56 -9.66 10.54 -4.56
N PRO A 57 -9.38 10.20 -5.84
CA PRO A 57 -8.07 10.39 -6.46
C PRO A 57 -7.65 11.87 -6.56
N GLU A 58 -8.59 12.81 -6.73
CA GLU A 58 -8.27 14.23 -6.83
C GLU A 58 -7.75 14.81 -5.51
N VAL A 59 -8.36 14.44 -4.38
CA VAL A 59 -7.93 14.89 -3.05
C VAL A 59 -6.60 14.22 -2.68
N TYR A 60 -6.50 12.91 -2.92
CA TYR A 60 -5.28 12.14 -2.73
C TYR A 60 -4.11 12.76 -3.51
N GLU A 61 -4.30 13.04 -4.80
CA GLU A 61 -3.25 13.65 -5.63
C GLU A 61 -2.82 15.04 -5.10
N ARG A 62 -3.75 15.89 -4.65
CA ARG A 62 -3.37 17.18 -4.04
C ARG A 62 -2.53 16.99 -2.77
N TRP A 63 -2.85 15.99 -1.96
CA TRP A 63 -2.07 15.66 -0.76
C TRP A 63 -0.67 15.16 -1.09
N VAL A 64 -0.54 14.19 -2.01
CA VAL A 64 0.77 13.68 -2.47
C VAL A 64 1.65 14.80 -3.04
N ARG A 65 1.03 15.76 -3.74
CA ARG A 65 1.73 16.92 -4.34
C ARG A 65 2.04 18.04 -3.33
N GLY A 66 1.73 17.86 -2.05
CA GLY A 66 1.93 18.83 -1.00
C GLY A 66 1.06 20.09 -1.10
N GLN A 67 -0.07 20.00 -1.80
CA GLN A 67 -1.05 21.09 -1.96
C GLN A 67 -2.18 21.01 -0.93
N LEU A 68 -2.35 19.85 -0.29
CA LEU A 68 -3.21 19.64 0.86
C LEU A 68 -2.32 19.42 2.09
N PRO A 69 -2.46 20.21 3.17
CA PRO A 69 -1.69 20.02 4.40
C PRO A 69 -1.94 18.66 5.04
N TRP A 70 -0.95 18.16 5.78
CA TRP A 70 -1.09 16.94 6.57
C TRP A 70 -2.10 17.10 7.71
N ASP A 71 -2.25 18.32 8.25
CA ASP A 71 -3.26 18.62 9.26
C ASP A 71 -4.66 18.96 8.70
N SER A 72 -4.93 18.70 7.41
CA SER A 72 -6.27 18.93 6.84
C SER A 72 -7.34 18.00 7.44
N GLU A 73 -8.63 18.36 7.31
CA GLU A 73 -9.73 17.53 7.80
C GLU A 73 -9.79 16.16 7.13
N GLU A 74 -9.47 16.11 5.84
CA GLU A 74 -9.42 14.89 5.02
C GLU A 74 -8.36 13.92 5.53
N VAL A 75 -7.12 14.40 5.71
CA VAL A 75 -6.00 13.58 6.20
C VAL A 75 -6.25 13.15 7.64
N GLN A 76 -6.61 14.08 8.53
CA GLN A 76 -6.98 13.74 9.91
C GLN A 76 -8.13 12.71 9.98
N GLY A 77 -9.08 12.76 9.05
CA GLY A 77 -10.17 11.80 8.94
C GLY A 77 -9.70 10.37 8.64
N ALA A 78 -8.72 10.21 7.75
CA ALA A 78 -8.09 8.91 7.47
C ALA A 78 -7.38 8.36 8.72
N TRP A 79 -6.58 9.20 9.39
CA TRP A 79 -5.89 8.81 10.63
C TRP A 79 -6.86 8.48 11.77
N GLN A 80 -7.96 9.22 11.90
CA GLN A 80 -8.97 8.95 12.90
C GLN A 80 -9.69 7.62 12.63
N ALA A 81 -9.98 7.31 11.36
CA ALA A 81 -10.57 6.03 10.98
C ALA A 81 -9.64 4.86 11.34
N TRP A 82 -8.35 4.97 10.99
CA TRP A 82 -7.36 3.96 11.38
C TRP A 82 -7.21 3.86 12.90
N GLY A 83 -7.11 4.99 13.59
CA GLY A 83 -7.05 5.04 15.05
C GLY A 83 -8.26 4.41 15.75
N ASN A 84 -9.47 4.54 15.19
CA ASN A 84 -10.66 3.89 15.73
C ASN A 84 -10.59 2.36 15.64
N LEU A 85 -9.90 1.80 14.63
CA LEU A 85 -9.61 0.36 14.57
C LEU A 85 -8.71 -0.07 15.75
N LEU A 86 -7.80 0.79 16.18
CA LEU A 86 -6.82 0.53 17.25
C LEU A 86 -7.37 0.75 18.67
N THR A 87 -8.61 1.25 18.81
CA THR A 87 -9.17 1.77 20.09
C THR A 87 -9.88 0.72 20.98
N PRO A 88 -10.66 -0.26 20.48
CA PRO A 88 -11.55 -1.03 21.37
C PRO A 88 -10.80 -2.09 22.20
N GLY A 89 -10.58 -1.88 23.49
CA GLY A 89 -10.45 -2.95 24.51
C GLY A 89 -9.18 -3.84 24.54
N ASP A 90 -8.39 -3.95 23.47
CA ASP A 90 -7.11 -4.69 23.44
C ASP A 90 -5.99 -3.77 22.96
N LYS A 91 -5.16 -3.27 23.90
CA LYS A 91 -3.86 -2.63 23.59
C LYS A 91 -2.95 -3.51 22.71
N GLY A 92 -3.30 -4.78 22.59
CA GLY A 92 -2.59 -5.79 21.84
C GLY A 92 -2.43 -5.49 20.36
N LEU A 93 -3.39 -4.92 19.62
CA LEU A 93 -3.18 -4.75 18.17
C LEU A 93 -2.05 -3.75 17.89
N ALA A 94 -2.15 -2.53 18.41
CA ALA A 94 -1.12 -1.50 18.21
C ALA A 94 0.25 -1.96 18.75
N LYS A 95 0.28 -2.58 19.94
CA LYS A 95 1.52 -3.11 20.51
C LYS A 95 2.13 -4.24 19.69
N ARG A 96 1.31 -5.18 19.19
CA ARG A 96 1.77 -6.28 18.32
C ARG A 96 2.31 -5.72 17.01
N ALA A 97 1.57 -4.79 16.37
CA ALA A 97 1.97 -4.15 15.12
C ALA A 97 3.37 -3.54 15.19
N LEU A 98 3.69 -2.84 16.29
CA LEU A 98 5.01 -2.21 16.50
C LEU A 98 6.19 -3.19 16.56
N ILE A 99 5.98 -4.42 17.03
CA ILE A 99 7.04 -5.41 17.25
C ILE A 99 7.02 -6.57 16.25
N THR A 100 6.05 -6.58 15.35
CA THR A 100 5.88 -7.60 14.32
C THR A 100 6.48 -7.11 13.02
N ASP A 101 7.33 -7.93 12.41
CA ASP A 101 7.80 -7.75 11.03
C ASP A 101 6.60 -7.93 10.08
N HIS A 102 6.49 -7.07 9.06
CA HIS A 102 5.38 -7.13 8.10
C HIS A 102 5.31 -8.46 7.33
N ARG A 103 6.42 -9.20 7.24
CA ARG A 103 6.52 -10.53 6.61
C ARG A 103 6.07 -11.66 7.53
N GLY A 104 5.74 -11.34 8.78
CA GLY A 104 5.45 -12.31 9.83
C GLY A 104 6.70 -12.90 10.48
N PRO A 105 6.54 -13.95 11.31
CA PRO A 105 7.65 -14.61 12.00
C PRO A 105 8.67 -15.19 11.00
N THR A 106 9.96 -15.14 11.34
CA THR A 106 11.07 -15.62 10.47
C THR A 106 10.90 -17.08 10.01
N ASP A 107 10.37 -17.94 10.87
CA ASP A 107 10.07 -19.35 10.57
C ASP A 107 8.56 -19.59 10.32
N GLY A 108 7.84 -18.51 9.98
CA GLY A 108 6.39 -18.48 9.76
C GLY A 108 6.00 -18.50 8.29
N ASN A 109 4.70 -18.30 8.04
CA ASN A 109 4.08 -18.30 6.72
C ASN A 109 3.30 -17.01 6.51
N GLY A 110 3.95 -15.85 6.66
CA GLY A 110 3.26 -14.56 6.66
C GLY A 110 2.40 -14.30 7.89
N LEU A 111 1.55 -13.27 7.84
CA LEU A 111 0.64 -12.89 8.92
C LEU A 111 -0.73 -13.61 8.86
N LEU A 112 -1.12 -14.12 7.69
CA LEU A 112 -2.38 -14.87 7.50
C LEU A 112 -2.35 -16.31 8.03
N PHE A 113 -1.17 -16.90 8.20
CA PHE A 113 -1.04 -18.30 8.58
C PHE A 113 -0.21 -18.48 9.86
N GLY A 114 -0.29 -19.68 10.45
CA GLY A 114 0.46 -20.05 11.65
C GLY A 114 -0.34 -19.89 12.95
N LYS A 115 0.37 -20.01 14.08
CA LYS A 115 -0.23 -20.06 15.42
C LYS A 115 -0.97 -18.78 15.81
N ASP A 116 -0.51 -17.65 15.27
CA ASP A 116 -1.07 -16.32 15.50
C ASP A 116 -1.76 -15.78 14.24
N ALA A 117 -2.26 -16.68 13.39
CA ALA A 117 -2.99 -16.35 12.17
C ALA A 117 -4.16 -15.38 12.41
N CYS A 118 -4.56 -14.71 11.34
CA CYS A 118 -5.72 -13.84 11.31
C CYS A 118 -6.60 -14.07 10.10
N MET A 119 -7.69 -13.32 10.05
CA MET A 119 -8.62 -13.39 8.95
C MET A 119 -8.17 -12.50 7.79
N LEU A 120 -7.61 -11.32 8.09
CA LEU A 120 -7.40 -10.25 7.13
C LEU A 120 -6.02 -9.60 7.30
N GLU A 121 -5.34 -9.40 6.17
CA GLU A 121 -4.07 -8.68 6.06
C GLU A 121 -4.19 -7.63 4.95
N HIS A 122 -4.08 -6.34 5.30
CA HIS A 122 -3.96 -5.26 4.32
C HIS A 122 -2.48 -5.15 3.92
N GLN A 123 -2.18 -5.55 2.69
CA GLN A 123 -0.82 -5.63 2.16
C GLN A 123 -0.84 -5.66 0.63
N GLY A 124 0.24 -5.21 0.02
CA GLY A 124 0.40 -5.20 -1.43
C GLY A 124 0.32 -6.58 -2.09
N SER A 125 0.19 -6.60 -3.42
CA SER A 125 0.04 -7.83 -4.19
C SER A 125 1.23 -8.78 -4.14
N PHE A 126 2.35 -8.32 -3.58
CA PHE A 126 3.54 -9.13 -3.33
C PHE A 126 3.44 -10.02 -2.08
N ALA A 127 2.46 -9.80 -1.19
CA ALA A 127 2.28 -10.56 0.05
C ALA A 127 2.30 -12.10 -0.13
N PRO A 128 1.78 -12.68 -1.22
CA PRO A 128 1.87 -14.12 -1.48
C PRO A 128 3.28 -14.69 -1.45
N PHE A 129 4.31 -13.86 -1.66
CA PHE A 129 5.71 -14.29 -1.51
C PHE A 129 6.04 -14.76 -0.08
N PHE A 130 5.31 -14.29 0.94
CA PHE A 130 5.53 -14.65 2.34
C PHE A 130 4.77 -15.92 2.77
N TYR A 131 3.80 -16.38 1.98
CA TYR A 131 3.01 -17.57 2.27
C TYR A 131 3.71 -18.79 1.62
N SER A 132 4.45 -19.58 2.40
CA SER A 132 5.36 -20.63 1.88
C SER A 132 4.67 -21.73 1.03
N GLU A 133 5.47 -22.51 0.29
CA GLU A 133 5.03 -23.57 -0.63
C GLU A 133 4.19 -24.71 -0.01
N ASN A 134 4.10 -24.82 1.33
CA ASN A 134 3.27 -25.82 2.01
C ASN A 134 1.82 -25.37 2.24
N SER A 135 1.49 -24.12 1.94
CA SER A 135 0.12 -23.77 1.57
C SER A 135 0.02 -23.97 0.07
N ASP A 136 -0.77 -24.94 -0.38
CA ASP A 136 -1.52 -24.70 -1.61
C ASP A 136 -2.10 -23.29 -1.48
N LYS A 137 -1.89 -22.42 -2.48
CA LYS A 137 -2.21 -20.98 -2.51
C LYS A 137 -3.70 -20.69 -2.24
N ASP A 138 -4.19 -21.06 -1.07
CA ASP A 138 -5.54 -20.89 -0.57
C ASP A 138 -5.66 -19.55 0.13
N VAL A 139 -5.00 -18.57 -0.46
CA VAL A 139 -5.32 -17.17 -0.26
C VAL A 139 -6.19 -16.71 -1.40
N ASP A 140 -6.99 -15.72 -1.09
CA ASP A 140 -7.73 -14.91 -2.02
C ASP A 140 -7.62 -13.46 -1.56
N PHE A 141 -8.10 -12.53 -2.35
CA PHE A 141 -8.11 -11.12 -1.99
C PHE A 141 -9.42 -10.46 -2.38
N THR A 142 -9.69 -9.34 -1.74
CA THR A 142 -10.77 -8.44 -2.11
C THR A 142 -10.28 -7.00 -2.13
N ASP A 143 -11.01 -6.13 -2.81
CA ASP A 143 -10.77 -4.69 -2.72
C ASP A 143 -11.00 -4.22 -1.28
N SER A 144 -10.09 -3.39 -0.76
CA SER A 144 -10.08 -2.99 0.65
C SER A 144 -11.27 -2.12 1.07
N ALA A 145 -11.85 -1.36 0.14
CA ALA A 145 -12.76 -0.24 0.42
C ALA A 145 -13.94 -0.60 1.35
N GLU A 146 -14.53 -1.78 1.21
CA GLU A 146 -15.66 -2.20 2.05
C GLU A 146 -15.24 -2.64 3.47
N LEU A 147 -13.98 -3.04 3.63
CA LEU A 147 -13.41 -3.55 4.86
C LEU A 147 -12.67 -2.49 5.68
N LEU A 148 -12.22 -1.40 5.04
CA LEU A 148 -11.49 -0.32 5.71
C LEU A 148 -12.31 0.31 6.86
N PRO A 149 -11.65 0.68 7.98
CA PRO A 149 -12.35 1.22 9.14
C PRO A 149 -13.04 2.55 8.83
N GLY A 150 -14.19 2.80 9.47
CA GLY A 150 -15.04 3.96 9.22
C GLY A 150 -15.92 3.87 7.97
N GLY A 151 -15.83 2.76 7.22
CA GLY A 151 -16.68 2.45 6.06
C GLY A 151 -18.06 1.87 6.41
N PRO A 152 -18.67 1.08 5.50
CA PRO A 152 -18.09 0.61 4.23
C PRO A 152 -17.96 1.74 3.20
N TYR A 153 -16.82 1.81 2.52
CA TYR A 153 -16.61 2.72 1.39
C TYR A 153 -16.87 2.00 0.07
N ARG A 154 -16.66 2.69 -1.05
CA ARG A 154 -16.66 2.11 -2.40
C ARG A 154 -15.29 2.33 -3.02
N VAL A 155 -14.88 1.44 -3.91
CA VAL A 155 -13.65 1.60 -4.68
C VAL A 155 -13.73 2.88 -5.51
N LYS A 156 -12.93 3.89 -5.15
CA LYS A 156 -12.79 5.15 -5.90
C LYS A 156 -11.60 5.11 -6.86
N ALA A 157 -10.54 4.42 -6.45
CA ALA A 157 -9.31 4.20 -7.18
C ALA A 157 -8.54 3.06 -6.51
N HIS A 158 -7.49 2.57 -7.16
CA HIS A 158 -6.55 1.61 -6.59
C HIS A 158 -5.20 2.27 -6.37
N GLU A 159 -4.67 2.16 -5.15
CA GLU A 159 -3.27 2.48 -4.87
C GLU A 159 -2.38 1.40 -5.51
N VAL A 160 -1.27 1.83 -6.10
CA VAL A 160 -0.28 0.96 -6.75
C VAL A 160 1.13 1.45 -6.48
N THR A 161 2.09 0.53 -6.44
CA THR A 161 3.51 0.86 -6.49
C THR A 161 4.14 0.35 -7.79
N GLY A 162 5.35 0.84 -8.10
CA GLY A 162 6.11 0.39 -9.26
C GLY A 162 7.61 0.51 -9.08
N ASP A 163 8.34 -0.54 -9.49
CA ASP A 163 9.78 -0.53 -9.56
C ASP A 163 10.25 0.14 -10.85
N PHE A 164 10.99 1.23 -10.76
CA PHE A 164 11.53 1.93 -11.92
C PHE A 164 13.03 1.77 -12.03
N ALA A 165 13.54 1.70 -13.27
CA ALA A 165 14.97 1.78 -13.55
C ALA A 165 15.33 3.13 -14.16
N ALA A 166 16.38 3.75 -13.62
CA ALA A 166 16.89 5.03 -14.07
C ALA A 166 18.28 4.90 -14.72
N LEU A 167 18.55 5.75 -15.71
CA LEU A 167 19.85 5.89 -16.35
C LEU A 167 20.62 7.06 -15.74
N PHE A 168 21.74 6.77 -15.09
CA PHE A 168 22.65 7.81 -14.54
C PHE A 168 23.76 8.23 -15.52
N SER A 169 23.90 7.54 -16.66
CA SER A 169 24.82 7.92 -17.73
C SER A 169 24.28 7.52 -19.10
N ASP A 170 24.62 8.29 -20.13
CA ASP A 170 24.23 8.00 -21.52
C ASP A 170 25.15 6.93 -22.13
N SER A 171 24.85 5.66 -21.81
CA SER A 171 25.53 4.49 -22.37
C SER A 171 24.58 3.70 -23.24
N GLY A 172 24.98 3.43 -24.50
CA GLY A 172 24.19 2.59 -25.41
C GLY A 172 23.90 1.19 -24.85
N ARG A 173 24.85 0.61 -24.09
CA ARG A 173 24.65 -0.68 -23.41
C ARG A 173 23.59 -0.60 -22.30
N ALA A 174 23.62 0.47 -21.50
CA ALA A 174 22.64 0.66 -20.42
C ALA A 174 21.24 0.95 -20.97
N ARG A 175 21.14 1.75 -22.05
CA ARG A 175 19.86 1.96 -22.77
C ARG A 175 19.29 0.66 -23.33
N ASN A 176 20.13 -0.18 -23.93
CA ASN A 176 19.68 -1.48 -24.44
C ASN A 176 19.20 -2.39 -23.31
N LEU A 177 19.89 -2.41 -22.17
CA LEU A 177 19.44 -3.15 -21.00
C LEU A 177 18.07 -2.66 -20.51
N LEU A 178 17.87 -1.35 -20.36
CA LEU A 178 16.55 -0.83 -19.93
C LEU A 178 15.43 -1.17 -20.93
N ARG A 179 15.71 -1.13 -22.24
CA ARG A 179 14.74 -1.54 -23.27
C ARG A 179 14.41 -3.02 -23.18
N GLU A 180 15.41 -3.86 -22.92
CA GLU A 180 15.21 -5.30 -22.72
C GLU A 180 14.37 -5.57 -21.47
N LEU A 181 14.68 -4.91 -20.34
CA LEU A 181 13.92 -5.04 -19.09
C LEU A 181 12.45 -4.57 -19.23
N ALA A 182 12.21 -3.51 -20.00
CA ALA A 182 10.87 -2.99 -20.27
C ALA A 182 10.17 -3.68 -21.46
N SER A 183 10.79 -4.68 -22.08
CA SER A 183 10.20 -5.40 -23.22
C SER A 183 9.03 -6.28 -22.77
N GLU A 184 8.07 -6.49 -23.67
CA GLU A 184 6.92 -7.37 -23.41
C GLU A 184 7.35 -8.79 -23.06
N SER A 185 8.34 -9.34 -23.79
CA SER A 185 8.84 -10.69 -23.51
C SER A 185 9.47 -10.79 -22.13
N ARG A 186 10.31 -9.82 -21.74
CA ARG A 186 10.97 -9.86 -20.43
C ARG A 186 10.00 -9.66 -19.28
N GLN A 187 9.04 -8.75 -19.43
CA GLN A 187 8.02 -8.53 -18.42
C GLN A 187 7.05 -9.72 -18.31
N ARG A 188 6.82 -10.46 -19.41
CA ARG A 188 6.09 -11.74 -19.36
C ARG A 188 6.88 -12.78 -18.57
N ASP A 189 8.17 -12.95 -18.86
CA ASP A 189 9.03 -13.89 -18.10
C ASP A 189 9.03 -13.59 -16.59
N TRP A 190 8.92 -12.30 -16.21
CA TRP A 190 8.85 -11.88 -14.81
C TRP A 190 7.48 -12.13 -14.19
N ALA A 191 6.40 -11.86 -14.93
CA ALA A 191 5.04 -12.09 -14.47
C ALA A 191 4.70 -13.58 -14.24
N ASP A 192 5.48 -14.49 -14.84
CA ASP A 192 5.37 -15.93 -14.56
C ASP A 192 5.90 -16.32 -13.17
N SER A 193 6.62 -15.41 -12.49
CA SER A 193 7.07 -15.61 -11.10
C SER A 193 6.00 -15.15 -10.12
N ALA A 194 5.76 -15.95 -9.07
CA ALA A 194 4.73 -15.62 -8.07
C ALA A 194 5.00 -14.26 -7.40
N GLY A 195 3.94 -13.43 -7.30
CA GLY A 195 3.99 -12.13 -6.63
C GLY A 195 4.65 -11.00 -7.44
N VAL A 196 4.91 -11.21 -8.74
CA VAL A 196 5.47 -10.19 -9.64
C VAL A 196 4.44 -9.85 -10.71
N PHE A 197 4.07 -8.58 -10.83
CA PHE A 197 3.09 -8.13 -11.83
C PHE A 197 3.65 -7.04 -12.74
N SER A 198 3.05 -6.89 -13.92
CA SER A 198 3.42 -5.88 -14.90
C SER A 198 2.32 -4.85 -15.10
N ALA A 199 2.70 -3.57 -15.16
CA ALA A 199 1.80 -2.49 -15.58
C ALA A 199 1.62 -2.42 -17.13
N ASN A 200 2.28 -3.30 -17.88
CA ASN A 200 2.18 -3.33 -19.34
C ASN A 200 0.94 -4.12 -19.78
N ASN A 201 -0.05 -3.40 -20.31
CA ASN A 201 -1.29 -3.99 -20.81
C ASN A 201 -1.14 -4.97 -21.99
N LYS A 202 0.07 -5.15 -22.55
CA LYS A 202 0.39 -6.18 -23.54
C LYS A 202 0.80 -7.51 -22.91
N VAL A 203 1.25 -7.49 -21.65
CA VAL A 203 1.50 -8.71 -20.88
C VAL A 203 0.14 -9.24 -20.46
N ARG A 204 -0.27 -10.34 -21.10
CA ARG A 204 -1.52 -11.01 -20.75
C ARG A 204 -1.29 -11.82 -19.48
N PRO A 205 -2.15 -11.68 -18.46
CA PRO A 205 -2.15 -12.63 -17.36
C PRO A 205 -2.42 -14.05 -17.89
N GLY A 206 -1.91 -15.05 -17.17
CA GLY A 206 -2.23 -16.45 -17.43
C GLY A 206 -3.73 -16.75 -17.23
N ASP A 207 -4.12 -18.01 -17.39
CA ASP A 207 -5.52 -18.41 -17.34
C ASP A 207 -6.06 -18.47 -15.89
N GLY A 208 -6.73 -17.39 -15.46
CA GLY A 208 -7.52 -17.32 -14.21
C GLY A 208 -6.72 -17.30 -12.91
N GLY A 209 -7.44 -17.29 -11.79
CA GLY A 209 -6.86 -17.26 -10.43
C GLY A 209 -6.51 -15.86 -9.91
N VAL A 210 -5.95 -15.81 -8.71
CA VAL A 210 -5.60 -14.59 -7.97
C VAL A 210 -4.68 -13.69 -8.81
N GLU A 211 -3.64 -14.26 -9.41
CA GLU A 211 -2.68 -13.48 -10.20
C GLU A 211 -3.33 -12.84 -11.44
N HIS A 212 -4.30 -13.51 -12.05
CA HIS A 212 -5.08 -12.96 -13.16
C HIS A 212 -5.96 -11.79 -12.71
N GLU A 213 -6.66 -11.92 -11.59
CA GLU A 213 -7.50 -10.87 -11.05
C GLU A 213 -6.73 -9.61 -10.63
N ILE A 214 -5.51 -9.78 -10.13
CA ILE A 214 -4.61 -8.66 -9.81
C ILE A 214 -4.19 -7.94 -11.09
N ALA A 215 -3.78 -8.69 -12.12
CA ALA A 215 -3.39 -8.11 -13.41
C ALA A 215 -4.56 -7.36 -14.08
N ASP A 216 -5.78 -7.88 -13.98
CA ASP A 216 -6.99 -7.23 -14.48
C ASP A 216 -7.25 -5.89 -13.75
N ARG A 217 -7.12 -5.85 -12.42
CA ARG A 217 -7.25 -4.60 -11.65
C ARG A 217 -6.16 -3.58 -11.99
N LEU A 218 -4.91 -4.02 -12.14
CA LEU A 218 -3.79 -3.16 -12.52
C LEU A 218 -3.94 -2.55 -13.92
N THR A 219 -4.54 -3.29 -14.86
CA THR A 219 -4.67 -2.91 -16.27
C THR A 219 -6.07 -2.40 -16.65
N SER A 220 -7.02 -2.39 -15.71
CA SER A 220 -8.37 -1.90 -15.90
C SER A 220 -8.41 -0.43 -16.32
N LYS A 221 -9.33 -0.12 -17.24
CA LYS A 221 -9.56 1.25 -17.74
C LYS A 221 -10.63 2.01 -16.97
N ASP A 222 -11.41 1.31 -16.17
CA ASP A 222 -12.61 1.87 -15.52
C ASP A 222 -12.29 2.47 -14.14
N THR A 223 -11.15 2.09 -13.56
CA THR A 223 -10.73 2.53 -12.22
C THR A 223 -9.36 3.22 -12.31
N ALA A 224 -9.22 4.39 -11.69
CA ALA A 224 -7.94 5.09 -11.60
C ALA A 224 -6.92 4.31 -10.76
N ARG A 225 -5.62 4.42 -11.08
CA ARG A 225 -4.52 3.92 -10.28
C ARG A 225 -3.73 5.12 -9.80
N CYS A 226 -3.51 5.20 -8.50
CA CYS A 226 -2.75 6.25 -7.85
C CYS A 226 -1.45 5.65 -7.33
N LEU A 227 -0.32 6.28 -7.60
CA LEU A 227 0.95 5.86 -7.01
C LEU A 227 0.87 6.00 -5.50
N ASP A 228 1.36 4.98 -4.79
CA ASP A 228 1.68 5.02 -3.36
C ASP A 228 2.39 6.33 -3.04
N ALA A 229 1.79 7.10 -2.14
CA ALA A 229 2.18 8.46 -1.83
C ALA A 229 3.56 8.48 -1.21
N SER A 230 3.81 7.57 -0.25
CA SER A 230 5.07 7.45 0.44
C SER A 230 6.24 7.10 -0.51
N ASP A 231 5.96 6.36 -1.59
CA ASP A 231 6.95 6.03 -2.63
C ASP A 231 7.36 7.23 -3.50
N VAL A 232 6.45 8.20 -3.71
CA VAL A 232 6.69 9.35 -4.59
C VAL A 232 6.91 10.68 -3.85
N MET A 233 6.73 10.68 -2.53
CA MET A 233 7.08 11.80 -1.66
C MET A 233 8.60 12.01 -1.58
N LEU A 234 9.01 13.23 -1.23
CA LEU A 234 10.41 13.50 -0.95
C LEU A 234 10.87 12.64 0.24
N PRO A 235 12.09 12.06 0.23
CA PRO A 235 12.52 11.11 1.24
C PRO A 235 12.36 11.61 2.68
N ALA A 236 12.66 12.89 2.96
CA ALA A 236 12.49 13.45 4.30
C ALA A 236 11.02 13.51 4.74
N VAL A 237 10.08 13.79 3.81
CA VAL A 237 8.64 13.80 4.10
C VAL A 237 8.13 12.39 4.34
N ARG A 238 8.54 11.44 3.49
CA ARG A 238 8.26 10.01 3.66
C ARG A 238 8.76 9.49 5.00
N ASP A 239 10.00 9.79 5.38
CA ASP A 239 10.56 9.33 6.65
C ASP A 239 9.81 9.93 7.85
N ALA A 240 9.41 11.21 7.77
CA ALA A 240 8.57 11.84 8.78
C ALA A 240 7.16 11.23 8.85
N PHE A 241 6.61 10.79 7.71
CA PHE A 241 5.33 10.08 7.65
C PHE A 241 5.43 8.70 8.32
N TYR A 242 6.47 7.92 8.05
CA TYR A 242 6.69 6.64 8.72
C TYR A 242 6.90 6.80 10.22
N GLU A 243 7.61 7.85 10.65
CA GLU A 243 7.73 8.19 12.06
C GLU A 243 6.36 8.53 12.67
N ALA A 244 5.52 9.31 11.97
CA ALA A 244 4.17 9.64 12.42
C ALA A 244 3.31 8.38 12.62
N ILE A 245 3.46 7.36 11.77
CA ILE A 245 2.78 6.06 11.93
C ILE A 245 3.20 5.39 13.23
N LEU A 246 4.51 5.27 13.47
CA LEU A 246 5.05 4.62 14.66
C LEU A 246 4.69 5.38 15.95
N LEU A 247 4.73 6.71 15.92
CA LEU A 247 4.30 7.55 17.04
C LEU A 247 2.82 7.34 17.34
N THR A 248 1.97 7.28 16.32
CA THR A 248 0.54 7.04 16.49
C THR A 248 0.28 5.67 17.14
N LEU A 249 0.89 4.60 16.62
CA LEU A 249 0.76 3.27 17.21
C LEU A 249 1.27 3.21 18.64
N THR A 250 2.38 3.89 18.94
CA THR A 250 2.94 3.97 20.30
C THR A 250 1.90 4.54 21.27
N ARG A 251 1.27 5.67 20.92
CA ARG A 251 0.22 6.30 21.73
C ARG A 251 -0.97 5.38 21.99
N TYR A 252 -1.44 4.69 20.95
CA TYR A 252 -2.51 3.70 21.08
C TYR A 252 -2.10 2.52 21.97
N SER A 253 -0.87 2.03 21.82
CA SER A 253 -0.33 0.92 22.62
C SER A 253 -0.21 1.26 24.12
N GLU A 254 0.01 2.53 24.44
CA GLU A 254 0.10 3.04 25.81
C GLU A 254 -1.28 3.33 26.41
N GLY A 255 -2.32 3.40 25.58
CA GLY A 255 -3.69 3.75 25.98
C GLY A 255 -3.92 5.25 26.07
N GLU A 256 -3.03 6.06 25.48
CA GLU A 256 -3.23 7.51 25.33
C GLU A 256 -4.28 7.82 24.24
N GLY A 257 -4.61 6.82 23.41
CA GLY A 257 -5.56 6.94 22.31
C GLY A 257 -5.10 7.97 21.26
N PRO A 258 -6.04 8.61 20.54
CA PRO A 258 -5.70 9.50 19.42
C PRO A 258 -4.86 10.72 19.84
N GLY A 259 -4.91 11.16 21.10
CA GLY A 259 -4.26 12.41 21.52
C GLY A 259 -4.53 13.57 20.54
N SER A 260 -3.52 14.44 20.35
CA SER A 260 -3.51 15.36 19.21
C SER A 260 -2.75 14.70 18.06
N ILE A 261 -3.43 13.84 17.29
CA ILE A 261 -2.92 13.38 15.99
C ILE A 261 -2.50 14.58 15.13
N LYS A 262 -3.25 15.69 15.24
CA LYS A 262 -2.94 16.97 14.64
C LYS A 262 -1.50 17.42 14.91
N GLY A 263 -1.01 17.35 16.15
CA GLY A 263 0.36 17.76 16.47
C GLY A 263 1.44 16.88 15.83
N ILE A 264 1.16 15.60 15.60
CA ILE A 264 2.04 14.70 14.84
C ILE A 264 2.06 15.14 13.36
N LEU A 265 0.89 15.38 12.78
CA LEU A 265 0.74 15.78 11.38
C LEU A 265 1.33 17.16 11.08
N GLU A 266 1.19 18.12 12.00
CA GLU A 266 1.84 19.43 11.94
C GLU A 266 3.38 19.32 11.87
N ASN A 267 3.98 18.26 12.41
CA ASN A 267 5.42 18.05 12.28
C ASN A 267 5.79 17.53 10.89
N VAL A 268 4.95 16.71 10.26
CA VAL A 268 5.13 16.30 8.86
C VAL A 268 5.00 17.50 7.93
N ASP A 269 4.02 18.39 8.17
CA ASP A 269 3.88 19.65 7.44
C ASP A 269 5.14 20.51 7.52
N LYS A 270 5.74 20.68 8.71
CA LYS A 270 7.00 21.44 8.86
C LYS A 270 8.14 20.84 8.05
N VAL A 271 8.24 19.50 7.98
CA VAL A 271 9.24 18.83 7.15
C VAL A 271 8.96 19.09 5.67
N GLN A 272 7.70 18.97 5.24
CA GLN A 272 7.30 19.25 3.86
C GLN A 272 7.59 20.69 3.43
N GLU A 273 7.26 21.67 4.26
CA GLU A 273 7.57 23.09 4.04
C GLU A 273 9.08 23.33 3.92
N ALA A 274 9.88 22.68 4.76
CA ALA A 274 11.34 22.78 4.70
C ALA A 274 11.91 22.20 3.40
N GLN A 275 11.25 21.22 2.79
CA GLN A 275 11.67 20.60 1.54
C GLN A 275 11.13 21.29 0.28
N ALA A 276 10.18 22.23 0.39
CA ALA A 276 9.48 22.83 -0.74
C ALA A 276 10.39 23.50 -1.80
N LYS A 277 11.60 23.93 -1.41
CA LYS A 277 12.59 24.53 -2.34
C LYS A 277 13.33 23.51 -3.22
N ASN A 278 13.25 22.23 -2.89
CA ASN A 278 13.98 21.14 -3.55
C ASN A 278 13.06 20.23 -4.38
N SER A 279 11.77 20.54 -4.50
CA SER A 279 10.79 19.63 -5.10
C SER A 279 10.74 19.76 -6.64
N VAL A 280 10.88 18.62 -7.31
CA VAL A 280 10.28 18.40 -8.63
C VAL A 280 8.99 17.64 -8.35
N ILE A 281 7.86 18.35 -8.36
CA ILE A 281 6.55 17.75 -8.11
C ILE A 281 6.19 16.90 -9.34
N GLN A 282 5.97 15.60 -9.16
CA GLN A 282 5.39 14.77 -10.23
C GLN A 282 4.04 15.37 -10.64
N SER A 283 3.84 15.57 -11.95
CA SER A 283 2.69 16.31 -12.45
C SER A 283 1.39 15.53 -12.37
N GLU A 284 1.46 14.19 -12.37
CA GLU A 284 0.32 13.27 -12.35
C GLU A 284 0.69 12.08 -11.44
N VAL A 285 -0.10 11.86 -10.38
CA VAL A 285 0.06 10.75 -9.42
C VAL A 285 -1.01 9.69 -9.64
N CYS A 286 -2.21 10.13 -10.05
CA CYS A 286 -3.34 9.27 -10.37
C CYS A 286 -3.61 9.30 -11.88
N SER A 287 -3.85 8.14 -12.50
CA SER A 287 -4.20 8.06 -13.93
C SER A 287 -5.00 6.82 -14.26
N THR A 288 -5.70 6.80 -15.41
CA THR A 288 -6.22 5.57 -16.06
C THR A 288 -5.18 5.03 -17.07
N PRO A 289 -5.05 3.71 -17.32
CA PRO A 289 -4.03 3.21 -18.23
C PRO A 289 -4.36 3.76 -19.61
N GLN A 290 -3.49 4.61 -20.14
CA GLN A 290 -3.67 5.18 -21.47
C GLN A 290 -3.47 4.07 -22.52
N GLN A 291 -4.28 4.08 -23.59
CA GLN A 291 -3.97 3.25 -24.75
C GLN A 291 -2.58 3.62 -25.27
N PRO A 292 -1.72 2.65 -25.66
CA PRO A 292 -0.57 3.00 -26.46
C PRO A 292 -1.06 3.76 -27.71
N PRO A 293 -0.36 4.80 -28.17
CA PRO A 293 -0.73 5.48 -29.40
C PRO A 293 -0.85 4.44 -30.53
N LEU A 294 -1.95 4.51 -31.29
CA LEU A 294 -2.24 3.68 -32.46
C LEU A 294 -1.09 3.70 -33.47
#